data_AF-A0A9D4PZA8-F1
#
_entry.id   AF-A0A9D4PZA8-F1
#
_cell.length_a   1.000
_cell.length_b   1.000
_cell.length_c   1.000
_cell.angle_alpha   90.00
_cell.angle_beta   90.00
_cell.angle_gamma   90.00
#
_symmetry.space_group_name_H-M   'P 1'
#
loop_
_entity.id
_entity.type
_entity.pdbx_description
1 polymer ?
#
loop_
_entity_poly.entity_id
_entity_poly.type
_entity_poly.pdbx_seq_one_letter_code
_entity_poly.pdbx_strand_id
1 'polypeptide(L)'
;MVACSSASEGHLNVKAFREWHRQANILTEVLWNDVRRGLPPKKKKTDVPEGRLLILEGAKVEKRHQEVLKCGPKYCLEPRLSIVDKLALTRDIARSVPEKEKERCVVECVDVVAKVESLKGHVAF
;
A
#
# COMPACT_ATOMS: atom_id res chain seq x y z
N MET A 1 -22.53 -0.18 11.39
CA MET A 1 -23.19 -1.36 10.81
C MET A 1 -23.61 -0.99 9.40
N VAL A 2 -22.82 -1.34 8.39
CA VAL A 2 -23.13 -1.06 6.98
C VAL A 2 -23.71 -2.34 6.41
N ALA A 3 -25.01 -2.34 6.13
CA ALA A 3 -25.67 -3.45 5.47
C ALA A 3 -25.39 -3.35 3.97
N CYS A 4 -24.54 -4.22 3.44
CA CYS A 4 -24.46 -4.47 2.01
C CYS A 4 -25.67 -5.32 1.61
N SER A 5 -26.73 -4.69 1.10
CA SER A 5 -27.86 -5.39 0.50
C SER A 5 -27.39 -6.06 -0.80
N SER A 6 -27.14 -7.36 -0.74
CA SER A 6 -27.08 -8.22 -1.91
C SER A 6 -28.48 -8.36 -2.49
N ALA A 7 -28.86 -7.48 -3.41
CA ALA A 7 -30.10 -7.60 -4.17
C ALA A 7 -29.78 -7.85 -5.64
N SER A 8 -30.43 -8.90 -6.14
CA SER A 8 -30.57 -9.30 -7.53
C SER A 8 -31.26 -8.18 -8.34
N GLU A 9 -30.53 -7.13 -8.75
CA GLU A 9 -31.07 -5.99 -9.54
C GLU A 9 -30.06 -5.50 -10.60
N GLY A 10 -29.48 -6.43 -11.37
CA GLY A 10 -28.33 -6.20 -12.25
C GLY A 10 -28.51 -5.22 -13.43
N HIS A 11 -29.72 -4.73 -13.74
CA HIS A 11 -29.94 -3.85 -14.90
C HIS A 11 -30.38 -2.41 -14.56
N LEU A 12 -31.14 -2.20 -13.47
CA LEU A 12 -31.56 -0.85 -13.05
C LEU A 12 -30.40 -0.10 -12.38
N ASN A 13 -29.57 -0.81 -11.61
CA ASN A 13 -28.38 -0.23 -10.98
C ASN A 13 -27.32 0.24 -11.99
N VAL A 14 -27.23 -0.37 -13.18
CA VAL A 14 -26.25 0.04 -14.20
C VAL A 14 -26.57 1.42 -14.77
N LYS A 15 -27.85 1.74 -15.00
CA LYS A 15 -28.25 3.06 -15.51
C LYS A 15 -28.04 4.15 -14.46
N ALA A 16 -28.47 3.91 -13.23
CA ALA A 16 -28.26 4.83 -12.11
C ALA A 16 -26.77 5.06 -11.84
N PHE A 17 -25.97 3.99 -11.85
CA PHE A 17 -24.51 4.07 -11.71
C PHE A 17 -23.84 4.83 -12.85
N ARG A 18 -24.23 4.59 -14.11
CA ARG A 18 -23.71 5.32 -15.26
C ARG A 18 -24.04 6.81 -15.19
N GLU A 19 -25.25 7.16 -14.80
CA GLU A 19 -25.64 8.56 -14.65
C GLU A 19 -24.89 9.23 -13.50
N TRP A 20 -24.77 8.55 -12.35
CA TRP A 20 -23.95 9.03 -11.25
C TRP A 20 -22.49 9.24 -11.67
N HIS A 21 -21.89 8.28 -12.38
CA HIS A 21 -20.52 8.37 -12.88
C HIS A 21 -20.35 9.53 -13.88
N ARG A 22 -21.34 9.74 -14.76
CA ARG A 22 -21.36 10.88 -15.68
C ARG A 22 -21.37 12.20 -14.92
N GLN A 23 -22.22 12.32 -13.90
CA GLN A 23 -22.31 13.53 -13.06
C GLN A 23 -21.03 13.76 -12.24
N ALA A 24 -20.43 12.69 -11.70
CA ALA A 24 -19.16 12.77 -10.98
C ALA A 24 -18.03 13.28 -11.87
N ASN A 25 -17.95 12.82 -13.12
CA ASN A 25 -16.96 13.31 -14.09
C ASN A 25 -17.17 14.79 -14.41
N ILE A 26 -18.41 15.21 -14.67
CA ILE A 26 -18.73 16.63 -14.93
C ILE A 26 -18.35 17.50 -13.72
N LEU A 27 -18.72 17.08 -12.52
CA LEU A 27 -18.42 17.80 -11.29
C LEU A 27 -16.91 17.89 -11.07
N THR A 28 -16.17 16.81 -11.33
CA THR A 28 -14.71 16.80 -11.21
C THR A 28 -14.07 17.79 -12.16
N GLU A 29 -14.52 17.87 -13.41
CA GLU A 29 -14.03 18.86 -14.38
C GLU A 29 -14.34 20.30 -13.96
N VAL A 30 -15.53 20.56 -13.43
CA VAL A 30 -15.90 21.89 -12.91
C VAL A 30 -14.99 22.27 -11.74
N LEU A 31 -14.89 21.40 -10.73
CA LEU A 31 -14.03 21.61 -9.57
C LEU A 31 -12.56 21.77 -9.96
N TRP A 32 -12.08 21.00 -10.93
CA TRP A 32 -10.73 21.12 -11.44
C TRP A 32 -10.50 22.47 -12.11
N ASN A 33 -11.44 22.95 -12.92
CA ASN A 33 -11.33 24.25 -13.57
C ASN A 33 -11.35 25.42 -12.57
N ASP A 34 -12.13 25.31 -11.49
CA ASP A 34 -12.18 26.31 -10.43
C ASP A 34 -10.88 26.32 -9.62
N VAL A 35 -10.42 25.15 -9.17
CA VAL A 35 -9.19 25.02 -8.38
C VAL A 35 -7.96 25.40 -9.20
N ARG A 36 -7.87 25.01 -10.48
CA ARG A 36 -6.70 25.25 -11.34
C ARG A 36 -6.39 26.73 -11.50
N ARG A 37 -7.39 27.62 -11.43
CA ARG A 37 -7.19 29.08 -11.50
C ARG A 37 -6.46 29.64 -10.28
N GLY A 38 -6.59 29.00 -9.12
CA GLY A 38 -5.88 29.36 -7.88
C GLY A 38 -4.56 28.62 -7.68
N LEU A 39 -4.26 27.62 -8.50
CA LEU A 39 -2.98 26.92 -8.42
C LEU A 39 -1.85 27.84 -8.92
N PRO A 40 -0.69 27.86 -8.24
CA PRO A 40 0.45 28.62 -8.71
C PRO A 40 0.80 28.18 -10.14
N PRO A 41 1.16 29.11 -11.03
CA PRO A 41 1.58 28.76 -12.38
C PRO A 41 2.71 27.74 -12.27
N LYS A 42 2.64 26.68 -13.09
CA LYS A 42 3.71 25.67 -13.16
C LYS A 42 5.02 26.45 -13.33
N LYS A 43 5.87 26.45 -12.30
CA LYS A 43 7.25 26.93 -12.43
C LYS A 43 7.78 26.25 -13.68
N LYS A 44 8.36 27.01 -14.62
CA LYS A 44 9.06 26.44 -15.79
C LYS A 44 9.81 25.23 -15.26
N LYS A 45 9.50 24.05 -15.79
CA LYS A 45 10.19 22.82 -15.39
C LYS A 45 11.67 23.17 -15.50
N THR A 46 12.36 23.37 -14.38
CA THR A 46 13.80 23.16 -14.33
C THR A 46 14.01 21.85 -15.03
N ASP A 47 14.87 21.83 -16.04
CA ASP A 47 15.15 20.65 -16.85
C ASP A 47 15.09 19.44 -15.92
N VAL A 48 14.09 18.57 -16.17
CA VAL A 48 14.00 17.32 -15.43
C VAL A 48 15.37 16.71 -15.66
N PRO A 49 16.20 16.49 -14.62
CA PRO A 49 17.52 15.93 -14.83
C PRO A 49 17.29 14.66 -15.64
N GLU A 50 17.77 14.65 -16.89
CA GLU A 50 17.64 13.51 -17.77
C GLU A 50 18.43 12.41 -17.11
N GLY A 51 17.72 11.58 -16.33
CA GLY A 51 18.31 10.43 -15.69
C GLY A 51 18.88 9.55 -16.79
N ARG A 52 20.16 9.23 -16.71
CA ARG A 52 20.78 8.28 -17.63
C ARG A 52 20.12 6.92 -17.39
N LEU A 53 19.23 6.52 -18.28
CA LEU A 53 18.56 5.23 -18.23
C LEU A 53 19.56 4.16 -18.65
N LEU A 54 20.17 3.51 -17.67
CA LEU A 54 21.08 2.39 -17.91
C LEU A 54 20.23 1.14 -18.13
N ILE A 55 20.10 0.72 -19.39
CA ILE A 55 19.50 -0.56 -19.74
C ILE A 55 20.51 -1.63 -19.32
N LEU A 56 20.27 -2.25 -18.18
CA LEU A 56 21.06 -3.36 -17.65
C LEU A 56 20.73 -4.67 -18.39
N GLU A 57 20.83 -4.68 -19.72
CA GLU A 57 20.74 -5.92 -20.47
C GLU A 57 21.91 -6.83 -20.08
N GLY A 58 21.59 -7.97 -19.46
CA GLY A 58 22.59 -8.98 -19.07
C GLY A 58 23.24 -8.77 -17.69
N ALA A 59 22.81 -7.79 -16.89
CA ALA A 59 23.32 -7.68 -15.52
C ALA A 59 22.87 -8.90 -14.70
N LYS A 60 23.85 -9.65 -14.18
CA LYS A 60 23.59 -10.77 -13.28
C LYS A 60 23.24 -10.22 -11.90
N VAL A 61 21.96 -10.28 -11.56
CA VAL A 61 21.48 -10.01 -10.20
C VAL A 61 22.02 -11.11 -9.27
N GLU A 62 22.68 -10.74 -8.17
CA GLU A 62 23.17 -11.72 -7.18
C GLU A 62 22.03 -12.59 -6.65
N LYS A 63 22.33 -13.86 -6.32
CA LYS A 63 21.32 -14.85 -5.86
C LYS A 63 20.44 -14.32 -4.72
N ARG A 64 21.06 -13.63 -3.75
CA ARG A 64 20.35 -13.01 -2.62
C ARG A 64 19.27 -12.02 -3.06
N HIS A 65 19.53 -11.22 -4.09
CA HIS A 65 18.56 -10.26 -4.61
C HIS A 65 17.52 -10.96 -5.49
N GLN A 66 17.89 -12.00 -6.24
CA GLN A 66 16.93 -12.81 -7.00
C GLN A 66 15.88 -13.46 -6.11
N GLU A 67 16.28 -13.98 -4.94
CA GLU A 67 15.36 -14.57 -3.96
C GLU A 67 14.33 -13.57 -3.44
N VAL A 68 14.74 -12.32 -3.18
CA VAL A 68 13.83 -11.24 -2.76
C VAL A 68 12.90 -10.83 -3.90
N LEU A 69 13.41 -10.69 -5.12
CA LEU A 69 12.62 -10.31 -6.30
C LEU A 69 11.56 -11.37 -6.66
N LYS A 70 11.81 -12.65 -6.37
CA LYS A 70 10.85 -13.75 -6.57
C LYS A 70 9.58 -13.61 -5.73
N CYS A 71 9.64 -12.92 -4.60
CA CYS A 71 8.46 -12.64 -3.78
C CYS A 71 7.51 -11.62 -4.45
N GLY A 72 7.96 -10.94 -5.51
CA GLY A 72 7.19 -9.95 -6.25
C GLY A 72 7.39 -8.52 -5.72
N PRO A 73 6.86 -7.51 -6.44
CA PRO A 73 7.14 -6.09 -6.18
C PRO A 73 6.68 -5.61 -4.80
N LYS A 74 5.77 -6.34 -4.15
CA LYS A 74 5.25 -6.01 -2.82
C LYS A 74 6.24 -6.32 -1.67
N TYR A 75 7.13 -7.29 -1.86
CA TYR A 75 8.05 -7.78 -0.82
C TYR A 75 9.48 -7.24 -0.99
N CYS A 76 9.75 -6.51 -2.07
CA CYS A 76 11.05 -5.88 -2.30
C CYS A 76 11.30 -4.68 -1.37
N LEU A 77 10.29 -4.22 -0.63
CA LEU A 77 10.32 -3.00 0.18
C LEU A 77 10.13 -3.24 1.68
N GLU A 78 9.88 -4.49 2.12
CA GLU A 78 9.74 -4.74 3.56
C GLU A 78 11.13 -4.62 4.24
N PRO A 79 11.32 -3.68 5.17
CA PRO A 79 12.59 -3.53 5.86
C PRO A 79 12.88 -4.81 6.66
N ARG A 80 14.13 -5.29 6.58
CA ARG A 80 14.61 -6.38 7.44
C ARG A 80 14.74 -5.86 8.87
N LEU A 81 13.64 -5.90 9.62
CA LEU A 81 13.62 -5.50 11.02
C LEU A 81 14.21 -6.59 11.91
N SER A 82 14.99 -6.18 12.92
CA SER A 82 15.42 -7.08 14.00
C SER A 82 14.22 -7.51 14.84
N ILE A 83 14.35 -8.55 15.66
CA ILE A 83 13.28 -8.99 16.57
C ILE A 83 12.85 -7.85 17.49
N VAL A 84 13.85 -7.10 18.01
CA VAL A 84 13.62 -5.96 18.89
C VAL A 84 12.83 -4.88 18.16
N ASP A 85 13.17 -4.57 16.91
CA ASP A 85 12.47 -3.57 16.11
C ASP A 85 11.04 -4.01 15.77
N LYS A 86 10.81 -5.30 15.51
CA LYS A 86 9.47 -5.84 15.31
C LYS A 86 8.60 -5.71 16.56
N LEU A 87 9.16 -5.99 17.74
CA LEU A 87 8.45 -5.81 19.01
C LEU A 87 8.20 -4.33 19.31
N ALA A 88 9.15 -3.45 19.00
CA ALA A 88 8.95 -2.00 19.12
C ALA A 88 7.81 -1.52 18.21
N LEU A 89 7.77 -2.00 16.96
CA LEU A 89 6.68 -1.71 16.02
C LEU A 89 5.33 -2.22 16.53
N THR A 90 5.27 -3.44 17.08
CA THR A 90 4.06 -3.98 17.72
C THR A 90 3.54 -3.04 18.82
N ARG A 91 4.44 -2.53 19.67
CA ARG A 91 4.08 -1.60 20.74
C ARG A 91 3.53 -0.28 20.18
N ASP A 92 4.13 0.24 19.12
CA ASP A 92 3.70 1.49 18.50
C ASP A 92 2.34 1.35 17.79
N ILE A 93 2.08 0.21 17.14
CA ILE A 93 0.77 -0.13 16.60
C ILE A 93 -0.27 -0.20 17.72
N ALA A 94 0.00 -0.97 18.78
CA ALA A 94 -0.92 -1.15 19.91
C ALA A 94 -1.28 0.18 20.60
N ARG A 95 -0.39 1.19 20.59
CA ARG A 95 -0.70 2.53 21.12
C ARG A 95 -1.77 3.27 20.33
N SER A 96 -1.90 3.00 19.03
CA SER A 96 -2.89 3.63 18.15
C SER A 96 -4.27 2.95 18.17
N VAL A 97 -4.37 1.77 18.80
CA VAL A 97 -5.59 0.96 18.85
C VAL A 97 -6.46 1.35 20.05
N PRO A 98 -7.81 1.32 19.94
CA PRO A 98 -8.70 1.56 21.08
C PRO A 98 -8.42 0.62 22.25
N GLU A 99 -8.55 1.10 23.50
CA GLU A 99 -8.18 0.34 24.71
C GLU A 99 -8.81 -1.05 24.77
N LYS A 100 -10.05 -1.19 24.32
CA LYS A 100 -10.81 -2.46 24.28
C LYS A 100 -10.19 -3.53 23.37
N GLU A 101 -9.40 -3.12 22.38
CA GLU A 101 -8.80 -4.00 21.37
C GLU A 101 -7.27 -4.14 21.53
N LYS A 102 -6.66 -3.38 22.45
CA LYS A 102 -5.20 -3.38 22.64
C LYS A 102 -4.65 -4.75 23.00
N GLU A 103 -5.27 -5.45 23.93
CA GLU A 103 -4.82 -6.77 24.36
C GLU A 103 -4.79 -7.76 23.19
N ARG A 104 -5.88 -7.80 22.41
CA ARG A 104 -5.97 -8.63 21.21
C ARG A 104 -4.91 -8.24 20.17
N CYS A 105 -4.72 -6.95 19.91
CA CYS A 105 -3.72 -6.45 18.97
C CYS A 105 -2.30 -6.88 19.37
N VAL A 106 -1.95 -6.75 20.65
CA VAL A 106 -0.63 -7.16 21.17
C VAL A 106 -0.45 -8.67 21.00
N VAL A 107 -1.45 -9.48 21.38
CA VAL A 107 -1.37 -10.95 21.26
C VAL A 107 -1.18 -11.38 19.82
N GLU A 108 -1.96 -10.83 18.89
CA GLU A 108 -1.86 -11.16 17.46
C GLU A 108 -0.49 -10.76 16.88
N CYS A 109 0.01 -9.57 17.22
CA CYS A 109 1.30 -9.10 16.74
C CYS A 109 2.47 -9.91 17.31
N VAL A 110 2.44 -10.29 18.59
CA VAL A 110 3.48 -11.10 19.24
C VAL A 110 3.49 -12.53 18.68
N ASP A 111 2.31 -13.12 18.44
CA ASP A 111 2.18 -14.44 17.82
C ASP A 111 2.82 -14.49 16.42
N VAL A 112 2.61 -13.44 15.60
CA VAL A 112 3.27 -13.31 14.29
C VAL A 112 4.79 -13.23 14.44
N VAL A 113 5.31 -12.45 15.39
CA VAL A 113 6.76 -12.36 15.63
C VAL A 113 7.33 -13.72 16.04
N ALA A 114 6.66 -14.43 16.95
CA ALA A 114 7.08 -15.76 17.40
C ALA A 114 7.11 -16.80 16.27
N LYS A 115 6.08 -16.80 15.41
CA LYS A 115 6.02 -17.68 14.23
C LYS A 115 7.12 -17.38 13.22
N VAL A 116 7.45 -16.11 13.02
CA VAL A 116 8.54 -15.74 12.10
C VAL A 116 9.90 -16.21 12.63
N GLU A 117 10.11 -16.19 13.94
CA GLU A 117 11.35 -16.70 14.55
C GLU A 117 11.42 -18.23 14.55
N SER A 118 10.31 -18.94 14.78
CA SER A 118 10.28 -20.40 14.71
C SER A 118 10.55 -20.92 13.28
N LEU A 119 10.08 -20.19 12.26
CA LEU A 119 10.35 -20.48 10.85
C LEU A 119 11.83 -20.26 10.48
N LYS A 120 12.50 -19.26 11.06
CA LYS A 120 13.95 -19.07 10.87
C LYS A 120 14.78 -20.19 11.49
N GLY A 121 14.32 -20.75 12.61
CA GLY A 121 14.96 -21.91 13.25
C GLY A 121 14.94 -23.20 12.40
N HIS A 122 14.05 -23.29 11.41
CA HIS A 122 13.96 -24.43 10.47
C HIS A 122 14.74 -24.22 9.17
N VAL A 123 15.30 -23.02 8.95
CA VAL A 123 16.15 -22.71 7.80
C VAL A 123 17.58 -22.45 8.30
N ALA A 124 18.14 -23.45 8.97
CA ALA A 124 19.58 -23.53 9.21
C ALA A 124 20.17 -24.48 8.14
N PHE A 125 20.75 -23.90 7.09
CA PHE A 125 21.80 -24.56 6.31
C PHE A 125 23.14 -24.31 7.01
#